data_AF-A0AAN8G366-F1
#
_entry.id   AF-A0AAN8G366-F1
#
_cell.length_a   1.000
_cell.length_b   1.000
_cell.length_c   1.000
_cell.angle_alpha   90.00
_cell.angle_beta   90.00
_cell.angle_gamma   90.00
#
_symmetry.space_group_name_H-M   'P 1'
#
loop_
_entity.id
_entity.type
_entity.pdbx_description
1 polymer ?
#
loop_
_entity_poly.entity_id
_entity_poly.type
_entity_poly.pdbx_seq_one_letter_code
_entity_poly.pdbx_strand_id
1 'polypeptide(L)'
;MSLPNPTDKYFKEIERLMFKFIWGKSNDKIKRDQMSQTYDIGGLKMTNIKTFTKCLKLSWIRRWWSQNSLWTLFPDQYFGGIRDILKVGPKYMTELALSTDNPFWKDVILAYHDFPEALLDDNNTEISEQPLWYNYNIKLDLIQNWHNNGVSLISDLISPDGKFYKYQELKDIHKIKGTFLDYQRVMTAIPKSWKKKIAERSEPKMIGPIKPLNS
;
A
#
# COMPACT_ATOMS: atom_id res chain seq x y z
N MET A 1 17.51 7.70 -19.72
CA MET A 1 18.18 7.80 -18.40
C MET A 1 17.27 8.57 -17.46
N SER A 2 16.88 7.96 -16.35
CA SER A 2 16.04 8.58 -15.32
C SER A 2 16.88 8.87 -14.08
N LEU A 3 16.76 10.08 -13.52
CA LEU A 3 17.67 10.62 -12.51
C LEU A 3 17.19 10.33 -11.08
N PRO A 4 18.10 10.03 -10.15
CA PRO A 4 17.75 9.95 -8.73
C PRO A 4 17.24 11.29 -8.22
N ASN A 5 16.59 11.27 -7.05
CA ASN A 5 16.09 12.45 -6.38
C ASN A 5 17.24 13.44 -6.14
N PRO A 6 16.99 14.74 -6.35
CA PRO A 6 17.93 15.76 -5.92
C PRO A 6 18.20 15.65 -4.41
N THR A 7 19.37 16.13 -3.97
CA THR A 7 19.64 16.24 -2.54
C THR A 7 18.71 17.27 -1.89
N ASP A 8 18.52 17.18 -0.57
CA ASP A 8 17.72 18.16 0.18
C ASP A 8 18.19 19.61 -0.01
N LYS A 9 19.50 19.80 -0.26
CA LYS A 9 20.05 21.12 -0.61
C LYS A 9 19.39 21.67 -1.87
N TYR A 10 19.31 20.87 -2.93
CA TYR A 10 18.69 21.29 -4.19
C TYR A 10 17.18 21.48 -4.05
N PHE A 11 16.50 20.63 -3.28
CA PHE A 11 15.07 20.84 -2.98
C PHE A 11 14.83 22.19 -2.31
N LYS A 12 15.61 22.53 -1.27
CA LYS A 12 15.52 23.82 -0.58
C LYS A 12 15.86 25.00 -1.50
N GLU A 13 16.83 24.83 -2.39
CA GLU A 13 17.21 25.86 -3.35
C GLU A 13 16.11 26.14 -4.38
N ILE A 14 15.54 25.09 -4.97
CA ILE A 14 14.42 25.21 -5.92
C ILE A 14 13.22 25.85 -5.22
N GLU A 15 12.86 25.37 -4.03
CA GLU A 15 11.76 25.95 -3.25
C GLU A 15 12.02 27.44 -2.98
N ARG A 16 13.23 27.81 -2.54
CA ARG A 16 13.61 29.22 -2.35
C ARG A 16 13.44 30.05 -3.63
N LEU A 17 13.86 29.54 -4.79
CA LEU A 17 13.70 30.25 -6.07
C LEU A 17 12.23 30.44 -6.43
N MET A 18 11.41 29.41 -6.22
CA MET A 18 9.96 29.47 -6.46
C MET A 18 9.27 30.50 -5.56
N PHE A 19 9.58 30.53 -4.26
CA PHE A 19 9.00 31.51 -3.34
C PHE A 19 9.53 32.93 -3.59
N LYS A 20 10.80 33.07 -3.97
CA LYS A 20 11.36 34.35 -4.41
C LYS A 20 10.68 34.86 -5.68
N PHE A 21 10.27 33.98 -6.60
CA PHE A 21 9.51 34.38 -7.77
C PHE A 21 8.13 34.94 -7.39
N ILE A 22 7.44 34.34 -6.40
CA ILE A 22 6.12 34.79 -5.93
C ILE A 22 6.22 36.10 -5.13
N TRP A 23 7.15 36.17 -4.17
CA TRP A 23 7.22 37.28 -3.21
C TRP A 23 8.30 38.33 -3.53
N GLY A 24 9.11 38.09 -4.56
CA GLY A 24 10.19 38.99 -4.95
C GLY A 24 11.25 39.14 -3.86
N LYS A 25 11.43 40.38 -3.38
CA LYS A 25 12.34 40.73 -2.27
C LYS A 25 11.63 40.76 -0.91
N SER A 26 10.33 40.54 -0.86
CA SER A 26 9.54 40.60 0.37
C SER A 26 9.59 39.27 1.13
N ASN A 27 9.27 39.32 2.42
CA ASN A 27 9.11 38.13 3.25
C ASN A 27 7.89 37.31 2.79
N ASP A 28 7.95 35.99 3.00
CA ASP A 28 6.84 35.07 2.74
C ASP A 28 5.61 35.55 3.54
N LYS A 29 4.55 35.98 2.83
CA LYS A 29 3.33 36.50 3.47
C LYS A 29 2.41 35.40 3.99
N ILE A 30 2.55 34.20 3.44
CA ILE A 30 1.79 33.00 3.79
C ILE A 30 2.81 31.89 4.00
N LYS A 31 2.60 31.06 5.03
CA LYS A 31 3.47 29.91 5.28
C LYS A 31 3.48 28.96 4.07
N ARG A 32 4.62 28.33 3.81
CA ARG A 32 4.86 27.52 2.58
C ARG A 32 4.01 26.25 2.50
N ASP A 33 3.77 25.62 3.66
CA ASP A 33 2.85 24.51 3.83
C ASP A 33 1.41 24.91 3.49
N GLN A 34 0.94 26.05 4.01
CA GLN A 34 -0.36 26.62 3.71
C GLN A 34 -0.50 26.99 2.22
N MET A 35 0.55 27.55 1.62
CA MET A 35 0.57 27.89 0.18
C MET A 35 0.34 26.67 -0.71
N SER A 36 0.81 25.48 -0.29
CA SER A 36 0.69 24.24 -1.06
C SER A 36 -0.72 23.65 -1.04
N GLN A 37 -1.58 24.11 -0.13
CA GLN A 37 -2.94 23.62 0.02
C GLN A 37 -3.89 24.16 -1.07
N THR A 38 -5.09 23.58 -1.13
CA THR A 38 -6.15 24.01 -2.04
C THR A 38 -6.85 25.29 -1.57
N TYR A 39 -7.55 25.97 -2.49
CA TYR A 39 -8.19 27.27 -2.23
C TYR A 39 -9.27 27.20 -1.14
N ASP A 40 -9.99 26.09 -1.04
CA ASP A 40 -11.06 25.83 -0.07
C ASP A 40 -10.58 25.85 1.39
N ILE A 41 -9.32 25.47 1.64
CA ILE A 41 -8.69 25.56 2.96
C ILE A 41 -7.70 26.72 3.05
N GLY A 42 -7.83 27.73 2.17
CA GLY A 42 -7.06 28.97 2.20
C GLY A 42 -5.63 28.86 1.66
N GLY A 43 -5.33 27.84 0.86
CA GLY A 43 -4.06 27.70 0.15
C GLY A 43 -4.09 28.30 -1.26
N LEU A 44 -2.94 28.30 -1.95
CA LEU A 44 -2.80 28.85 -3.31
C LEU A 44 -2.43 27.80 -4.36
N LYS A 45 -2.56 26.51 -4.02
CA LYS A 45 -2.16 25.37 -4.87
C LYS A 45 -0.71 25.45 -5.34
N MET A 46 0.17 25.99 -4.51
CA MET A 46 1.59 26.07 -4.82
C MET A 46 2.19 24.66 -4.92
N THR A 47 3.03 24.44 -5.92
CA THR A 47 3.68 23.14 -6.09
C THR A 47 4.67 22.89 -4.96
N ASN A 48 4.40 21.88 -4.13
CA ASN A 48 5.41 21.30 -3.26
C ASN A 48 6.37 20.45 -4.09
N ILE A 49 7.63 20.90 -4.22
CA ILE A 49 8.61 20.25 -5.10
C ILE A 49 8.92 18.80 -4.68
N LYS A 50 8.93 18.51 -3.37
CA LYS A 50 9.20 17.14 -2.86
C LYS A 50 8.06 16.21 -3.23
N THR A 51 6.82 16.63 -2.98
CA THR A 51 5.62 15.88 -3.36
C THR A 51 5.56 15.69 -4.88
N PHE A 52 5.83 16.75 -5.65
CA PHE A 52 5.87 16.68 -7.10
C PHE A 52 6.90 15.65 -7.60
N THR A 53 8.12 15.65 -7.04
CA THR A 53 9.13 14.64 -7.37
C THR A 53 8.69 13.23 -7.01
N LYS A 54 8.06 13.01 -5.85
CA LYS A 54 7.46 11.71 -5.50
C LYS A 54 6.40 11.28 -6.54
N CYS A 55 5.51 12.18 -6.94
CA CYS A 55 4.52 11.90 -7.99
C CYS A 55 5.17 11.53 -9.34
N LEU A 56 6.28 12.18 -9.71
CA LEU A 56 7.04 11.80 -10.91
C LEU A 56 7.59 10.38 -10.79
N LYS A 57 8.07 9.97 -9.62
CA LYS A 57 8.51 8.59 -9.37
C LYS A 57 7.35 7.59 -9.46
N LEU A 58 6.22 7.88 -8.82
CA LEU A 58 5.00 7.08 -8.91
C LEU A 58 4.47 6.94 -10.34
N SER A 59 4.68 7.95 -11.20
CA SER A 59 4.32 7.87 -12.62
C SER A 59 5.04 6.74 -13.37
N TRP A 60 6.19 6.28 -12.89
CA TRP A 60 6.90 5.12 -13.45
C TRP A 60 6.20 3.81 -13.12
N ILE A 61 5.68 3.67 -11.89
CA ILE A 61 4.88 2.51 -11.49
C ILE A 61 3.59 2.45 -12.29
N ARG A 62 2.90 3.59 -12.44
CA ARG A 62 1.72 3.68 -13.30
C ARG A 62 2.03 3.24 -14.73
N ARG A 63 3.14 3.73 -15.30
CA ARG A 63 3.57 3.34 -16.65
C ARG A 63 3.85 1.84 -16.75
N TRP A 64 4.52 1.28 -15.75
CA TRP A 64 4.84 -0.14 -15.66
C TRP A 64 3.59 -1.03 -15.62
N TRP A 65 2.55 -0.61 -14.91
CA TRP A 65 1.26 -1.30 -14.91
C TRP A 65 0.48 -1.14 -16.21
N SER A 66 0.49 0.05 -16.82
CA SER A 66 -0.34 0.36 -17.99
C SER A 66 0.16 -0.20 -19.32
N GLN A 67 1.41 -0.63 -19.41
CA GLN A 67 2.04 -1.03 -20.67
C GLN A 67 2.51 -2.48 -20.62
N ASN A 68 2.42 -3.19 -21.74
CA ASN A 68 3.01 -4.51 -21.89
C ASN A 68 4.00 -4.47 -23.05
N SER A 69 5.23 -4.03 -22.76
CA SER A 69 6.25 -3.81 -23.79
C SER A 69 7.65 -4.10 -23.24
N LEU A 70 8.65 -4.28 -24.10
CA LEU A 70 9.99 -4.74 -23.69
C LEU A 70 10.63 -3.91 -22.56
N TRP A 71 10.33 -2.61 -22.46
CA TRP A 71 10.91 -1.79 -21.40
C TRP A 71 10.36 -2.14 -20.00
N THR A 72 9.19 -2.80 -19.88
CA THR A 72 8.65 -3.21 -18.57
C THR A 72 9.46 -4.31 -17.91
N LEU A 73 10.31 -5.02 -18.68
CA LEU A 73 11.29 -5.96 -18.13
C LEU A 73 12.29 -5.26 -17.19
N PHE A 74 12.55 -3.96 -17.39
CA PHE A 74 13.45 -3.20 -16.52
C PHE A 74 12.89 -3.05 -15.10
N PRO A 75 11.68 -2.48 -14.86
CA PRO A 75 11.11 -2.48 -13.52
C PRO A 75 10.91 -3.89 -12.96
N ASP A 76 10.54 -4.89 -13.75
CA ASP A 76 10.33 -6.27 -13.23
C ASP A 76 11.57 -6.81 -12.47
N GLN A 77 12.78 -6.47 -12.93
CA GLN A 77 14.03 -6.85 -12.27
C GLN A 77 14.18 -6.21 -10.87
N TYR A 78 13.67 -4.99 -10.69
CA TYR A 78 13.78 -4.23 -9.45
C TYR A 78 12.64 -4.52 -8.49
N PHE A 79 11.52 -5.08 -8.97
CA PHE A 79 10.35 -5.48 -8.18
C PHE A 79 10.23 -7.01 -8.05
N GLY A 80 11.35 -7.74 -8.17
CA GLY A 80 11.41 -9.18 -7.91
C GLY A 80 10.38 -10.03 -8.67
N GLY A 81 9.92 -9.57 -9.83
CA GLY A 81 8.85 -10.21 -10.61
C GLY A 81 7.43 -10.10 -10.02
N ILE A 82 7.22 -9.42 -8.89
CA ILE A 82 5.89 -9.17 -8.33
C ILE A 82 5.31 -7.92 -8.98
N ARG A 83 4.50 -8.11 -10.03
CA ARG A 83 3.87 -7.01 -10.75
C ARG A 83 2.70 -6.38 -9.98
N ASP A 84 1.97 -7.19 -9.23
CA ASP A 84 0.82 -6.77 -8.45
C ASP A 84 1.24 -6.33 -7.05
N ILE A 85 2.00 -5.24 -6.97
CA ILE A 85 2.56 -4.73 -5.72
C ILE A 85 1.50 -4.20 -4.73
N LEU A 86 0.22 -4.15 -5.13
CA LEU A 86 -0.91 -3.86 -4.25
C LEU A 86 -1.30 -5.09 -3.41
N LYS A 87 -0.92 -6.29 -3.85
CA LYS A 87 -1.23 -7.57 -3.19
C LYS A 87 -0.16 -8.04 -2.20
N VAL A 88 0.82 -7.19 -1.93
CA VAL A 88 1.88 -7.44 -0.94
C VAL A 88 1.95 -6.30 0.05
N GLY A 89 2.28 -6.62 1.29
CA GLY A 89 2.37 -5.63 2.35
C GLY A 89 3.61 -4.74 2.25
N PRO A 90 3.60 -3.62 3.00
CA PRO A 90 4.63 -2.58 2.95
C PRO A 90 6.05 -3.09 3.25
N LYS A 91 6.19 -4.17 4.03
CA LYS A 91 7.49 -4.79 4.32
C LYS A 91 8.23 -5.19 3.04
N TYR A 92 7.49 -5.58 1.98
CA TYR A 92 8.08 -5.94 0.69
C TYR A 92 8.88 -4.79 0.11
N MET A 93 8.31 -3.58 0.14
CA MET A 93 8.96 -2.37 -0.38
C MET A 93 10.17 -1.98 0.45
N THR A 94 10.12 -2.18 1.77
CA THR A 94 11.27 -1.94 2.66
C THR A 94 12.43 -2.88 2.32
N GLU A 95 12.17 -4.18 2.19
CA GLU A 95 13.18 -5.18 1.81
C GLU A 95 13.75 -4.88 0.42
N LEU A 96 12.90 -4.52 -0.54
CA LEU A 96 13.29 -4.18 -1.90
C LEU A 96 14.17 -2.92 -1.98
N ALA A 97 13.83 -1.88 -1.21
CA ALA A 97 14.62 -0.65 -1.15
C ALA A 97 16.01 -0.87 -0.54
N LEU A 98 16.15 -1.84 0.38
CA LEU A 98 17.43 -2.22 0.97
C LEU A 98 18.31 -2.98 -0.04
N SER A 99 17.73 -3.85 -0.86
CA SER A 99 18.45 -4.64 -1.86
C SER A 99 18.68 -3.92 -3.19
N THR A 100 18.08 -2.73 -3.40
CA THR A 100 18.20 -1.99 -4.66
C THR A 100 19.40 -1.04 -4.66
N ASP A 101 20.40 -1.36 -5.46
CA ASP A 101 21.60 -0.52 -5.64
C ASP A 101 21.36 0.69 -6.54
N ASN A 102 20.44 0.57 -7.51
CA ASN A 102 20.16 1.66 -8.43
C ASN A 102 19.41 2.79 -7.70
N PRO A 103 20.00 3.99 -7.57
CA PRO A 103 19.42 5.04 -6.73
C PRO A 103 18.09 5.56 -7.28
N PHE A 104 17.93 5.57 -8.61
CA PHE A 104 16.67 5.98 -9.22
C PHE A 104 15.53 5.04 -8.85
N TRP A 105 15.74 3.73 -8.97
CA TRP A 105 14.70 2.74 -8.65
C TRP A 105 14.44 2.64 -7.15
N LYS A 106 15.47 2.80 -6.33
CA LYS A 106 15.31 2.94 -4.88
C LYS A 106 14.38 4.10 -4.53
N ASP A 107 14.53 5.27 -5.17
CA ASP A 107 13.58 6.37 -4.98
C ASP A 107 12.15 6.04 -5.44
N VAL A 108 12.00 5.25 -6.52
CA VAL A 108 10.68 4.82 -7.00
C VAL A 108 10.00 3.91 -5.99
N ILE A 109 10.74 2.94 -5.46
CA ILE A 109 10.26 2.01 -4.43
C ILE A 109 9.89 2.77 -3.16
N LEU A 110 10.75 3.69 -2.70
CA LEU A 110 10.47 4.52 -1.51
C LEU A 110 9.29 5.48 -1.74
N ALA A 111 9.17 6.08 -2.92
CA ALA A 111 8.03 6.92 -3.24
C ALA A 111 6.71 6.12 -3.22
N TYR A 112 6.75 4.84 -3.60
CA TYR A 112 5.61 3.95 -3.47
C TYR A 112 5.39 3.48 -2.05
N HIS A 113 6.42 3.14 -1.28
CA HIS A 113 6.28 2.79 0.14
C HIS A 113 5.52 3.88 0.91
N ASP A 114 5.84 5.15 0.66
CA ASP A 114 5.22 6.30 1.32
C ASP A 114 3.80 6.64 0.79
N PHE A 115 3.34 5.99 -0.29
CA PHE A 115 2.09 6.34 -0.97
C PHE A 115 0.83 5.69 -0.34
N PRO A 116 0.81 4.38 -0.02
CA PRO A 116 -0.29 3.73 0.69
C PRO A 116 -0.59 4.37 2.04
N GLU A 117 0.43 4.78 2.80
CA GLU A 117 0.26 5.47 4.08
C GLU A 117 -0.54 6.79 3.96
N ALA A 118 -0.56 7.40 2.77
CA ALA A 118 -1.31 8.62 2.49
C ALA A 118 -2.76 8.37 2.02
N LEU A 119 -3.13 7.13 1.69
CA LEU A 119 -4.46 6.75 1.18
C LEU A 119 -5.22 5.77 2.08
N LEU A 120 -4.49 4.93 2.82
CA LEU A 120 -5.03 4.00 3.78
C LEU A 120 -5.15 4.73 5.12
N ASP A 121 -6.34 5.23 5.41
CA ASP A 121 -6.68 5.60 6.78
C ASP A 121 -6.55 4.33 7.63
N ASP A 122 -5.52 4.26 8.47
CA ASP A 122 -5.23 3.11 9.34
C ASP A 122 -6.43 2.71 10.20
N ASN A 123 -7.37 3.65 10.42
CA ASN A 123 -8.60 3.40 11.17
C ASN A 123 -9.73 2.75 10.35
N ASN A 124 -9.63 2.72 9.02
CA ASN A 124 -10.74 2.35 8.13
C ASN A 124 -10.40 1.30 7.07
N THR A 125 -9.14 0.85 6.99
CA THR A 125 -8.78 -0.22 6.04
C THR A 125 -9.35 -1.55 6.54
N GLU A 126 -10.18 -2.19 5.72
CA GLU A 126 -10.84 -3.43 6.11
C GLU A 126 -9.80 -4.55 6.28
N ILE A 127 -9.87 -5.32 7.38
CA ILE A 127 -8.92 -6.43 7.64
C ILE A 127 -8.88 -7.43 6.49
N SER A 128 -9.99 -7.59 5.78
CA SER A 128 -10.13 -8.46 4.61
C SER A 128 -9.30 -8.00 3.40
N GLU A 129 -9.04 -6.70 3.28
CA GLU A 129 -8.25 -6.08 2.21
C GLU A 129 -6.75 -6.05 2.54
N GLN A 130 -6.39 -6.42 3.77
CA GLN A 130 -4.98 -6.48 4.17
C GLN A 130 -4.26 -7.60 3.40
N PRO A 131 -3.04 -7.31 2.90
CA PRO A 131 -2.22 -8.33 2.25
C PRO A 131 -1.79 -9.38 3.27
N LEU A 132 -1.78 -10.64 2.85
CA LEU A 132 -1.35 -11.79 3.64
C LEU A 132 0.18 -11.82 3.76
N TRP A 133 0.87 -11.54 2.66
CA TRP A 133 2.32 -11.61 2.56
C TRP A 133 2.95 -10.26 2.82
N TYR A 134 4.14 -10.25 3.44
CA TYR A 134 4.88 -9.02 3.75
C TYR A 134 4.09 -8.00 4.59
N ASN A 135 3.13 -8.47 5.38
CA ASN A 135 2.37 -7.65 6.31
C ASN A 135 3.14 -7.52 7.64
N TYR A 136 3.25 -6.32 8.20
CA TYR A 136 3.92 -6.12 9.49
C TYR A 136 3.25 -6.88 10.65
N ASN A 137 1.94 -7.14 10.55
CA ASN A 137 1.16 -7.86 11.55
C ASN A 137 1.17 -9.39 11.36
N ILE A 138 1.64 -9.90 10.20
CA ILE A 138 1.64 -11.33 9.88
C ILE A 138 3.08 -11.78 9.68
N LYS A 139 3.61 -12.52 10.66
CA LYS A 139 4.97 -13.06 10.61
C LYS A 139 4.98 -14.37 9.82
N LEU A 140 5.03 -14.26 8.50
CA LEU A 140 5.02 -15.39 7.59
C LEU A 140 5.83 -15.08 6.32
N ASP A 141 6.62 -16.05 5.88
CA ASP A 141 7.33 -15.96 4.61
C ASP A 141 6.39 -16.25 3.43
N LEU A 142 6.67 -15.62 2.29
CA LEU A 142 5.89 -15.80 1.06
C LEU A 142 5.90 -17.27 0.62
N ILE A 143 4.71 -17.88 0.51
CA ILE A 143 4.54 -19.15 -0.19
C ILE A 143 4.26 -18.83 -1.66
N GLN A 144 5.32 -18.81 -2.48
CA GLN A 144 5.26 -18.33 -3.87
C GLN A 144 4.15 -18.99 -4.68
N ASN A 145 3.95 -20.31 -4.51
CA ASN A 145 2.90 -21.02 -5.22
C ASN A 145 1.50 -20.52 -4.84
N TRP A 146 1.24 -20.18 -3.58
CA TRP A 146 -0.06 -19.68 -3.13
C TRP A 146 -0.34 -18.30 -3.70
N HIS A 147 0.64 -17.39 -3.58
CA HIS A 147 0.55 -16.06 -4.16
C HIS A 147 0.33 -16.09 -5.68
N ASN A 148 1.06 -16.92 -6.40
CA ASN A 148 0.91 -17.06 -7.85
C ASN A 148 -0.45 -17.67 -8.26
N ASN A 149 -1.14 -18.34 -7.33
CA ASN A 149 -2.48 -18.89 -7.51
C ASN A 149 -3.57 -17.98 -6.90
N GLY A 150 -3.24 -16.72 -6.65
CA GLY A 150 -4.20 -15.69 -6.26
C GLY A 150 -4.59 -15.68 -4.79
N VAL A 151 -3.82 -16.34 -3.91
CA VAL A 151 -3.97 -16.17 -2.46
C VAL A 151 -3.02 -15.07 -2.01
N SER A 152 -3.51 -13.85 -1.88
CA SER A 152 -2.67 -12.69 -1.54
C SER A 152 -3.25 -11.77 -0.48
N LEU A 153 -4.57 -11.74 -0.31
CA LEU A 153 -5.29 -10.96 0.69
C LEU A 153 -5.90 -11.87 1.75
N ILE A 154 -6.29 -11.28 2.89
CA ILE A 154 -7.03 -12.01 3.94
C ILE A 154 -8.39 -12.48 3.42
N SER A 155 -9.06 -11.69 2.58
CA SER A 155 -10.32 -12.05 1.91
C SER A 155 -10.23 -13.33 1.07
N ASP A 156 -9.06 -13.62 0.47
CA ASP A 156 -8.87 -14.85 -0.32
C ASP A 156 -8.93 -16.12 0.56
N LEU A 157 -8.79 -15.98 1.88
CA LEU A 157 -8.90 -17.08 2.84
C LEU A 157 -10.31 -17.25 3.40
N ILE A 158 -11.24 -16.35 3.05
CA ILE A 158 -12.55 -16.22 3.69
C ILE A 158 -13.65 -16.55 2.68
N SER A 159 -14.61 -17.36 3.10
CA SER A 159 -15.80 -17.70 2.34
C SER A 159 -16.84 -16.57 2.37
N PRO A 160 -17.82 -16.58 1.45
CA PRO A 160 -18.88 -15.56 1.43
C PRO A 160 -19.70 -15.47 2.73
N ASP A 161 -19.77 -16.54 3.52
CA ASP A 161 -20.40 -16.55 4.86
C ASP A 161 -19.47 -16.02 5.97
N GLY A 162 -18.30 -15.50 5.64
CA GLY A 162 -17.37 -14.88 6.58
C GLY A 162 -16.65 -15.87 7.48
N LYS A 163 -16.50 -17.14 7.03
CA LYS A 163 -15.69 -18.16 7.70
C LYS A 163 -14.39 -18.38 6.94
N PHE A 164 -13.37 -18.89 7.61
CA PHE A 164 -12.16 -19.29 6.91
C PHE A 164 -12.39 -20.61 6.18
N TYR A 165 -11.95 -20.68 4.92
CA TYR A 165 -11.95 -21.94 4.17
C TYR A 165 -11.12 -22.99 4.89
N LYS A 166 -11.61 -24.22 4.92
CA LYS A 166 -10.79 -25.39 5.28
C LYS A 166 -9.71 -25.60 4.22
N TYR A 167 -8.64 -26.29 4.60
CA TYR A 167 -7.52 -26.56 3.70
C TYR A 167 -7.95 -27.16 2.34
N GLN A 168 -8.85 -28.14 2.34
CA GLN A 168 -9.30 -28.78 1.11
C GLN A 168 -10.10 -27.81 0.21
N GLU A 169 -10.96 -26.98 0.80
CA GLU A 169 -11.76 -25.98 0.08
C GLU A 169 -10.83 -24.94 -0.57
N LEU A 170 -9.87 -24.40 0.19
CA LEU A 170 -8.90 -23.43 -0.32
C LEU A 170 -8.06 -24.03 -1.47
N LYS A 171 -7.67 -25.30 -1.33
CA LYS A 171 -6.95 -26.04 -2.37
C LYS A 171 -7.76 -26.22 -3.63
N ASP A 172 -9.05 -26.50 -3.50
CA ASP A 172 -9.93 -26.71 -4.65
C ASP A 172 -10.27 -25.40 -5.35
N ILE A 173 -10.39 -24.29 -4.62
CA ILE A 173 -10.67 -22.95 -5.16
C ILE A 173 -9.45 -22.39 -5.89
N HIS A 174 -8.31 -22.29 -5.19
CA HIS A 174 -7.13 -21.62 -5.72
C HIS A 174 -6.17 -22.56 -6.46
N LYS A 175 -6.40 -23.88 -6.45
CA LYS A 175 -5.48 -24.88 -7.04
C LYS A 175 -4.06 -24.80 -6.48
N ILE A 176 -3.95 -24.40 -5.21
CA ILE A 176 -2.67 -24.30 -4.51
C ILE A 176 -2.01 -25.67 -4.33
N LYS A 177 -0.68 -25.66 -4.37
CA LYS A 177 0.20 -26.76 -3.99
C LYS A 177 0.69 -26.50 -2.56
N GLY A 178 0.85 -27.58 -1.78
CA GLY A 178 1.30 -27.48 -0.41
C GLY A 178 0.79 -28.64 0.44
N THR A 179 1.12 -28.58 1.72
CA THR A 179 0.68 -29.52 2.74
C THR A 179 -0.33 -28.86 3.68
N PHE A 180 -1.05 -29.68 4.45
CA PHE A 180 -1.87 -29.16 5.55
C PHE A 180 -1.06 -28.33 6.55
N LEU A 181 0.24 -28.63 6.71
CA LEU A 181 1.14 -27.86 7.58
C LEU A 181 1.33 -26.43 7.07
N ASP A 182 1.45 -26.23 5.76
CA ASP A 182 1.56 -24.89 5.16
C ASP A 182 0.31 -24.06 5.46
N TYR A 183 -0.87 -24.68 5.32
CA TYR A 183 -2.13 -24.06 5.73
C TYR A 183 -2.15 -23.72 7.22
N GLN A 184 -1.74 -24.63 8.10
CA GLN A 184 -1.67 -24.34 9.53
C GLN A 184 -0.71 -23.20 9.85
N ARG A 185 0.43 -23.10 9.17
CA ARG A 185 1.38 -21.98 9.30
C ARG A 185 0.73 -20.65 8.92
N VAL A 186 0.05 -20.60 7.78
CA VAL A 186 -0.71 -19.41 7.34
C VAL A 186 -1.74 -19.02 8.39
N MET A 187 -2.59 -19.98 8.78
CA MET A 187 -3.66 -19.70 9.72
C MET A 187 -3.14 -19.28 11.08
N THR A 188 -2.09 -19.88 11.61
CA THR A 188 -1.51 -19.51 12.92
C THR A 188 -0.81 -18.15 12.91
N ALA A 189 -0.26 -17.73 11.78
CA ALA A 189 0.41 -16.43 11.64
C ALA A 189 -0.57 -15.24 11.67
N ILE A 190 -1.84 -15.44 11.29
CA ILE A 190 -2.86 -14.38 11.32
C ILE A 190 -3.20 -14.00 12.78
N PRO A 191 -3.16 -12.71 13.16
CA PRO A 191 -3.46 -12.26 14.51
C PRO A 191 -4.82 -12.74 15.03
N LYS A 192 -4.85 -13.18 16.29
CA LYS A 192 -6.10 -13.62 16.94
C LYS A 192 -7.17 -12.52 16.97
N SER A 193 -6.77 -11.27 17.17
CA SER A 193 -7.65 -10.10 17.15
C SER A 193 -8.33 -9.91 15.80
N TRP A 194 -7.64 -10.21 14.69
CA TRP A 194 -8.19 -10.10 13.34
C TRP A 194 -9.23 -11.19 13.09
N LYS A 195 -8.92 -12.43 13.44
CA LYS A 195 -9.87 -13.55 13.35
C LYS A 195 -11.15 -13.28 14.14
N LYS A 196 -11.02 -12.70 15.34
CA LYS A 196 -12.16 -12.33 16.18
C LYS A 196 -13.05 -11.29 15.49
N LYS A 197 -12.46 -10.20 14.97
CA LYS A 197 -13.19 -9.16 14.24
C LYS A 197 -13.90 -9.68 12.98
N ILE A 198 -13.26 -10.62 12.27
CA ILE A 198 -13.87 -11.27 11.10
C ILE A 198 -15.09 -12.10 11.53
N ALA A 199 -14.97 -12.90 12.60
CA ALA A 199 -16.08 -13.71 13.12
C ALA A 199 -17.25 -12.86 13.68
N GLU A 200 -16.95 -11.76 14.37
CA GLU A 200 -17.97 -10.83 14.88
C GLU A 200 -18.80 -10.17 13.77
N ARG A 201 -18.25 -10.08 12.55
CA ARG A 201 -18.96 -9.51 11.39
C ARG A 201 -19.88 -10.52 10.69
N SER A 202 -19.58 -11.81 10.80
CA SER A 202 -20.39 -12.88 10.21
C SER A 202 -21.54 -13.33 11.12
N GLU A 203 -21.55 -12.93 12.38
CA GLU A 203 -22.72 -13.07 13.25
C GLU A 203 -23.81 -12.04 12.86
N PRO A 204 -25.07 -12.46 12.60
CA PRO A 204 -26.15 -11.50 12.47
C PRO A 204 -26.26 -10.73 13.79
N LYS A 205 -26.22 -9.39 13.73
CA LYS A 205 -26.47 -8.54 14.90
C LYS A 205 -27.75 -9.01 15.56
N MET A 206 -27.66 -9.65 16.72
CA MET A 206 -28.84 -9.98 17.51
C MET A 206 -29.52 -8.67 17.88
N ILE A 207 -30.64 -8.38 17.21
CA ILE A 207 -31.55 -7.32 17.62
C ILE A 207 -32.05 -7.77 18.99
N GLY A 208 -31.55 -7.15 20.06
CA GLY A 208 -32.05 -7.37 21.41
C GLY A 208 -33.58 -7.13 21.45
N PRO A 209 -34.29 -7.71 22.43
CA PRO A 209 -35.75 -7.65 22.46
C PRO A 209 -36.23 -6.19 22.36
N ILE A 210 -37.01 -5.92 21.31
CA ILE A 210 -37.69 -4.64 21.10
C ILE A 210 -38.62 -4.44 22.29
N LYS A 211 -38.33 -3.47 23.15
CA LYS A 211 -39.30 -3.03 24.16
C LYS A 211 -40.53 -2.50 23.42
N PRO A 212 -41.76 -2.97 23.71
CA PRO A 212 -42.95 -2.33 23.18
C PRO A 212 -43.00 -0.89 23.70
N LEU A 213 -43.20 0.04 22.78
CA LEU A 213 -43.52 1.42 23.10
C LEU A 213 -44.90 1.40 23.77
N ASN A 214 -44.94 1.70 25.07
CA ASN A 214 -46.19 1.92 25.78
C ASN A 214 -46.89 3.13 25.16
N SER A 215 -48.09 2.88 24.63
CA SER A 215 -49.12 3.85 24.25
C SER A 215 -49.61 4.67 25.42
#